data_AF-A0AAJ2SEE0-F1
#
_entry.id   AF-A0AAJ2SEE0-F1
#
_cell.length_a   1.000
_cell.length_b   1.000
_cell.length_c   1.000
_cell.angle_alpha   90.00
_cell.angle_beta   90.00
_cell.angle_gamma   90.00
#
_symmetry.space_group_name_H-M   'P 1'
#
loop_
_entity.id
_entity.type
_entity.pdbx_description
1 polymer ?
#
loop_
_entity_poly.entity_id
_entity_poly.type
_entity_poly.pdbx_seq_one_letter_code
_entity_poly.pdbx_strand_id
1 'polypeptide(L)'
;MSHKAGFVNIIGNPNVGKSTLMNAFVGERLSIITSKAQTTRHRILGIVNGEDFQLILSDTPGIIKPAYEMQESMMNFVKSAFEDADILVYMVEIGEQDLKDEAFFNKIIHAKIPVLLLLNKIDNSNQEQLEEQVAFWTAKVPNAEIFPISALQNFNVPEVFSRIISLLPESPAYYPKDQLTDKPERFFVNETIREKILLNYSKEIPYAVEIVTEEFFEDENIIRIRSIIMVERETQKGIIIGHKGAALKKVGMDARADLEKFFGKQIHIELVVKVNKNWRSNANMLKRFGYNQ
;
A
#
# COMPACT_ATOMS: atom_id res chain seq x y z
N MET A 1 -7.47 -0.72 33.00
CA MET A 1 -8.40 -0.16 31.99
C MET A 1 -8.46 -1.16 30.86
N SER A 2 -9.65 -1.44 30.30
CA SER A 2 -9.73 -2.29 29.11
C SER A 2 -9.05 -1.56 27.96
N HIS A 3 -8.13 -2.24 27.29
CA HIS A 3 -7.48 -1.76 26.08
C HIS A 3 -8.11 -2.51 24.90
N LYS A 4 -8.29 -1.85 23.76
CA LYS A 4 -8.78 -2.49 22.54
C LYS A 4 -7.67 -2.59 21.50
N ALA A 5 -7.45 -3.74 20.91
CA ALA A 5 -6.46 -3.87 19.85
C ALA A 5 -6.85 -4.93 18.84
N GLY A 6 -6.61 -4.66 17.55
CA GLY A 6 -6.95 -5.60 16.50
C GLY A 6 -6.45 -5.21 15.11
N PHE A 7 -6.47 -6.20 14.23
CA PHE A 7 -6.03 -6.12 12.85
C PHE A 7 -7.19 -5.70 11.93
N VAL A 8 -6.98 -4.62 11.19
CA VAL A 8 -7.97 -4.04 10.29
C VAL A 8 -7.40 -4.01 8.89
N ASN A 9 -7.89 -4.93 8.06
CA ASN A 9 -7.29 -5.19 6.77
C ASN A 9 -8.08 -4.49 5.66
N ILE A 10 -7.39 -3.63 4.90
CA ILE A 10 -7.99 -2.88 3.78
C ILE A 10 -7.77 -3.66 2.50
N ILE A 11 -8.86 -4.02 1.84
CA ILE A 11 -8.88 -4.80 0.60
C ILE A 11 -9.70 -4.09 -0.47
N GLY A 12 -9.45 -4.45 -1.73
CA GLY A 12 -10.19 -3.89 -2.87
C GLY A 12 -9.37 -3.93 -4.15
N ASN A 13 -10.00 -3.52 -5.25
CA ASN A 13 -9.35 -3.43 -6.55
C ASN A 13 -8.14 -2.47 -6.52
N PRO A 14 -7.21 -2.55 -7.49
CA PRO A 14 -6.16 -1.54 -7.62
C PRO A 14 -6.73 -0.13 -7.76
N ASN A 15 -6.04 0.89 -7.24
CA ASN A 15 -6.37 2.32 -7.39
C ASN A 15 -7.66 2.83 -6.73
N VAL A 16 -8.40 2.00 -5.98
CA VAL A 16 -9.60 2.44 -5.24
C VAL A 16 -9.30 3.42 -4.10
N GLY A 17 -8.05 3.51 -3.64
CA GLY A 17 -7.61 4.49 -2.63
C GLY A 17 -7.14 3.92 -1.28
N LYS A 18 -6.87 2.61 -1.19
CA LYS A 18 -6.46 1.92 0.05
C LYS A 18 -5.30 2.61 0.78
N SER A 19 -4.20 2.86 0.08
CA SER A 19 -3.01 3.54 0.63
C SER A 19 -3.29 4.98 1.05
N THR A 20 -4.21 5.67 0.36
CA THR A 20 -4.64 7.02 0.75
C THR A 20 -5.34 6.99 2.11
N LEU A 21 -6.27 6.04 2.29
CA LEU A 21 -6.98 5.85 3.56
C LEU A 21 -6.02 5.45 4.69
N MET A 22 -5.10 4.52 4.42
CA MET A 22 -4.09 4.11 5.39
C MET A 22 -3.24 5.30 5.86
N ASN A 23 -2.69 6.08 4.93
CA ASN A 23 -1.89 7.26 5.27
C ASN A 23 -2.72 8.31 6.03
N ALA A 24 -4.01 8.46 5.72
CA ALA A 24 -4.90 9.37 6.45
C ALA A 24 -5.11 8.94 7.91
N PHE A 25 -5.26 7.64 8.17
CA PHE A 25 -5.41 7.12 9.53
C PHE A 25 -4.12 7.16 10.34
N VAL A 26 -2.98 6.85 9.72
CA VAL A 26 -1.68 6.88 10.39
C VAL A 26 -1.21 8.32 10.63
N GLY A 27 -1.59 9.26 9.77
CA GLY A 27 -1.10 10.64 9.79
C GLY A 27 0.28 10.81 9.15
N GLU A 28 0.90 9.71 8.71
CA GLU A 28 2.19 9.69 8.04
C GLU A 28 2.10 8.98 6.68
N ARG A 29 3.00 9.33 5.77
CA ARG A 29 3.03 8.78 4.41
C ARG A 29 3.84 7.48 4.37
N LEU A 30 3.21 6.37 4.76
CA LEU A 30 3.83 5.05 4.77
C LEU A 30 3.75 4.31 3.42
N SER A 31 2.69 4.54 2.65
CA SER A 31 2.47 3.88 1.36
C SER A 31 2.51 4.85 0.17
N ILE A 32 2.89 4.31 -0.99
CA ILE A 32 2.89 5.03 -2.28
C ILE A 32 1.46 5.41 -2.69
N ILE A 33 1.24 6.67 -3.09
CA ILE A 33 -0.04 7.14 -3.63
C ILE A 33 0.17 7.63 -5.06
N THR A 34 -0.38 6.91 -6.05
CA THR A 34 -0.39 7.33 -7.47
C THR A 34 -1.53 6.63 -8.22
N SER A 35 -1.90 7.14 -9.40
CA SER A 35 -2.89 6.54 -10.30
C SER A 35 -2.36 5.34 -11.09
N LYS A 36 -1.04 5.07 -11.03
CA LYS A 36 -0.46 3.87 -11.65
C LYS A 36 -1.00 2.61 -10.96
N ALA A 37 -1.24 1.55 -11.72
CA ALA A 37 -1.63 0.27 -11.14
C ALA A 37 -0.44 -0.40 -10.43
N GLN A 38 -0.70 -1.44 -9.63
CA GLN A 38 0.33 -2.24 -8.93
C GLN A 38 1.32 -1.38 -8.11
N THR A 39 0.79 -0.33 -7.46
CA THR A 39 1.54 0.52 -6.54
C THR A 39 1.94 -0.26 -5.31
N THR A 40 1.01 -0.80 -4.54
CA THR A 40 1.34 -1.62 -3.36
C THR A 40 1.69 -3.05 -3.80
N ARG A 41 2.90 -3.50 -3.45
CA ARG A 41 3.41 -4.84 -3.79
C ARG A 41 3.65 -5.73 -2.57
N HIS A 42 3.97 -5.12 -1.43
CA HIS A 42 4.11 -5.80 -0.15
C HIS A 42 2.97 -5.40 0.77
N ARG A 43 2.63 -6.28 1.72
CA ARG A 43 1.79 -5.91 2.86
C ARG A 43 2.57 -4.96 3.76
N ILE A 44 2.01 -3.80 4.08
CA ILE A 44 2.59 -2.82 5.01
C ILE A 44 1.62 -2.63 6.16
N LEU A 45 2.11 -2.78 7.39
CA LEU A 45 1.32 -2.48 8.57
C LEU A 45 1.45 -1.00 8.92
N GLY A 46 0.32 -0.37 9.21
CA GLY A 46 0.21 0.97 9.78
C GLY A 46 -0.36 0.85 11.19
N ILE A 47 0.42 1.24 12.18
CA ILE A 47 0.07 1.06 13.59
C ILE A 47 -0.35 2.43 14.12
N VAL A 48 -1.61 2.53 14.54
CA VAL A 48 -2.19 3.75 15.11
C VAL A 48 -2.50 3.52 16.58
N ASN A 49 -1.84 4.29 17.44
CA ASN A 49 -1.95 4.15 18.89
C ASN A 49 -2.79 5.28 19.49
N GLY A 50 -3.76 4.91 20.31
CA GLY A 50 -4.49 5.81 21.20
C GLY A 50 -4.11 5.59 22.67
N GLU A 51 -4.82 6.27 23.56
CA GLU A 51 -4.68 6.05 25.00
C GLU A 51 -5.13 4.63 25.38
N ASP A 52 -6.30 4.21 24.89
CA ASP A 52 -7.02 2.99 25.22
C ASP A 52 -7.22 2.02 24.02
N PHE A 53 -6.63 2.32 22.86
CA PHE A 53 -6.68 1.44 21.70
C PHE A 53 -5.36 1.33 20.92
N GLN A 54 -5.21 0.24 20.16
CA GLN A 54 -4.20 0.09 19.12
C GLN A 54 -4.83 -0.52 17.87
N LEU A 55 -4.79 0.23 16.77
CA LEU A 55 -5.31 -0.19 15.48
C LEU A 55 -4.14 -0.62 14.59
N ILE A 56 -4.15 -1.87 14.11
CA ILE A 56 -3.15 -2.38 13.18
C ILE A 56 -3.77 -2.45 11.79
N LEU A 57 -3.57 -1.41 10.99
CA LEU A 57 -4.01 -1.36 9.60
C LEU A 57 -3.07 -2.16 8.73
N SER A 58 -3.62 -2.85 7.73
CA SER A 58 -2.82 -3.46 6.68
C SER A 58 -3.20 -2.89 5.33
N ASP A 59 -2.25 -2.21 4.66
CA ASP A 59 -2.36 -1.94 3.23
C ASP A 59 -1.85 -3.14 2.45
N THR A 60 -2.71 -3.63 1.56
CA THR A 60 -2.48 -4.85 0.78
C THR A 60 -2.39 -4.52 -0.70
N PRO A 61 -1.66 -5.35 -1.49
CA PRO A 61 -1.73 -5.26 -2.93
C PRO A 61 -3.17 -5.28 -3.44
N GLY A 62 -3.46 -4.49 -4.49
CA GLY A 62 -4.78 -4.54 -5.13
C GLY A 62 -5.06 -5.91 -5.73
N ILE A 63 -6.30 -6.39 -5.57
CA ILE A 63 -6.71 -7.73 -6.02
C ILE A 63 -6.66 -7.80 -7.57
N ILE A 64 -5.88 -8.75 -8.09
CA ILE A 64 -5.67 -8.97 -9.53
C ILE A 64 -5.64 -10.45 -9.84
N LYS A 65 -5.88 -10.81 -11.11
CA LYS A 65 -5.57 -12.16 -11.61
C LYS A 65 -4.06 -12.24 -11.90
N PRO A 66 -3.29 -13.09 -11.20
CA PRO A 66 -1.85 -13.19 -11.42
C PRO A 66 -1.51 -13.69 -12.82
N ALA A 67 -0.46 -13.12 -13.41
CA ALA A 67 0.11 -13.55 -14.69
C ALA A 67 1.54 -14.12 -14.53
N TYR A 68 2.19 -13.94 -13.38
CA TYR A 68 3.53 -14.41 -13.08
C TYR A 68 3.75 -14.49 -11.55
N GLU A 69 4.80 -15.19 -11.13
CA GLU A 69 5.04 -15.60 -9.72
C GLU A 69 5.06 -14.43 -8.72
N MET A 70 5.63 -13.27 -9.07
CA MET A 70 5.58 -12.09 -8.20
C MET A 70 4.13 -11.67 -7.88
N GLN A 71 3.22 -11.73 -8.85
CA GLN A 71 1.81 -11.40 -8.64
C GLN A 71 1.09 -12.48 -7.83
N GLU A 72 1.48 -13.75 -7.97
CA GLU A 72 0.98 -14.81 -7.10
C GLU A 72 1.39 -14.57 -5.64
N SER A 73 2.65 -14.16 -5.43
CA SER A 73 3.20 -13.78 -4.13
C SER A 73 2.44 -12.58 -3.54
N MET A 74 2.11 -11.58 -4.37
CA MET A 74 1.25 -10.46 -3.97
C MET A 74 -0.14 -10.92 -3.51
N MET A 75 -0.75 -11.90 -4.21
CA MET A 75 -2.05 -12.43 -3.81
C MET A 75 -1.98 -13.26 -2.53
N ASN A 76 -0.83 -13.85 -2.20
CA ASN A 76 -0.63 -14.52 -0.91
C ASN A 76 -0.68 -13.52 0.25
N PHE A 77 -0.13 -12.30 0.08
CA PHE A 77 -0.31 -11.24 1.08
C PHE A 77 -1.77 -10.87 1.31
N VAL A 78 -2.56 -10.81 0.24
CA VAL A 78 -4.00 -10.56 0.34
C VAL A 78 -4.68 -11.72 1.09
N LYS A 79 -4.37 -12.98 0.75
CA LYS A 79 -4.93 -14.15 1.45
C LYS A 79 -4.63 -14.13 2.95
N SER A 80 -3.38 -13.88 3.34
CA SER A 80 -2.99 -13.80 4.76
C SER A 80 -3.73 -12.67 5.48
N ALA A 81 -3.94 -11.53 4.83
CA ALA A 81 -4.73 -10.42 5.37
C ALA A 81 -6.24 -10.73 5.48
N PHE A 82 -6.75 -11.80 4.88
CA PHE A 82 -8.12 -12.26 5.18
C PHE A 82 -8.16 -13.18 6.41
N GLU A 83 -7.08 -13.90 6.69
CA GLU A 83 -7.04 -14.91 7.74
C GLU A 83 -6.85 -14.30 9.14
N ASP A 84 -6.12 -13.19 9.25
CA ASP A 84 -5.81 -12.53 10.52
C ASP A 84 -6.68 -11.29 10.83
N ALA A 85 -7.66 -10.97 9.99
CA ALA A 85 -8.49 -9.78 10.17
C ALA A 85 -9.45 -9.92 11.36
N ASP A 86 -9.42 -8.96 12.29
CA ASP A 86 -10.50 -8.76 13.26
C ASP A 86 -11.64 -7.94 12.63
N ILE A 87 -11.32 -7.04 11.71
CA ILE A 87 -12.27 -6.21 10.94
C ILE A 87 -11.80 -6.16 9.49
N LEU A 88 -12.74 -6.33 8.56
CA LEU A 88 -12.46 -6.21 7.13
C LEU A 88 -12.97 -4.89 6.58
N VAL A 89 -12.09 -4.12 5.93
CA VAL A 89 -12.45 -2.91 5.20
C VAL A 89 -12.42 -3.22 3.72
N TYR A 90 -13.59 -3.38 3.11
CA TYR A 90 -13.73 -3.57 1.68
C TYR A 90 -13.95 -2.22 0.97
N MET A 91 -12.94 -1.79 0.22
CA MET A 91 -12.93 -0.48 -0.41
C MET A 91 -13.19 -0.58 -1.90
N VAL A 92 -14.18 0.18 -2.37
CA VAL A 92 -14.60 0.26 -3.78
C VAL A 92 -14.62 1.72 -4.22
N GLU A 93 -14.53 1.96 -5.52
CA GLU A 93 -14.65 3.29 -6.12
C GLU A 93 -16.03 3.45 -6.77
N ILE A 94 -16.55 4.68 -6.82
CA ILE A 94 -17.78 4.98 -7.56
C ILE A 94 -17.70 4.44 -9.00
N GLY A 95 -18.72 3.68 -9.39
CA GLY A 95 -18.84 3.10 -10.72
C GLY A 95 -18.22 1.70 -10.84
N GLU A 96 -17.48 1.23 -9.83
CA GLU A 96 -17.12 -0.19 -9.75
C GLU A 96 -18.34 -1.02 -9.38
N GLN A 97 -18.54 -2.11 -10.11
CA GLN A 97 -19.65 -3.03 -9.88
C GLN A 97 -19.18 -4.38 -9.35
N ASP A 98 -17.90 -4.72 -9.50
CA ASP A 98 -17.36 -6.04 -9.22
C ASP A 98 -15.96 -5.98 -8.61
N LEU A 99 -15.69 -6.96 -7.75
CA LEU A 99 -14.32 -7.32 -7.40
C LEU A 99 -13.76 -8.21 -8.51
N LYS A 100 -12.51 -7.98 -8.94
CA LYS A 100 -11.91 -8.74 -10.05
C LYS A 100 -11.76 -10.24 -9.80
N ASP A 101 -11.84 -10.67 -8.55
CA ASP A 101 -11.71 -12.05 -8.12
C ASP A 101 -12.95 -12.48 -7.30
N GLU A 102 -13.73 -13.39 -7.89
CA GLU A 102 -14.97 -13.90 -7.28
C GLU A 102 -14.71 -14.72 -6.00
N ALA A 103 -13.56 -15.40 -5.89
CA ALA A 103 -13.25 -16.19 -4.70
C ALA A 103 -13.02 -15.29 -3.49
N PHE A 104 -12.33 -14.17 -3.68
CA PHE A 104 -12.21 -13.15 -2.63
C PHE A 104 -13.55 -12.50 -2.33
N PHE A 105 -14.36 -12.21 -3.35
CA PHE A 105 -15.70 -11.64 -3.13
C PHE A 105 -16.58 -12.55 -2.26
N ASN A 106 -16.60 -13.85 -2.56
CA ASN A 106 -17.31 -14.85 -1.77
C ASN A 106 -16.82 -14.92 -0.31
N LYS A 107 -15.52 -14.71 -0.05
CA LYS A 107 -14.99 -14.62 1.31
C LYS A 107 -15.52 -13.39 2.06
N ILE A 108 -15.69 -12.26 1.39
CA ILE A 108 -16.20 -11.01 2.00
C ILE A 108 -17.66 -11.19 2.44
N ILE A 109 -18.53 -11.68 1.55
CA ILE A 109 -19.97 -11.80 1.84
C ILE A 109 -20.29 -12.88 2.90
N HIS A 110 -19.39 -13.83 3.09
CA HIS A 110 -19.51 -14.89 4.10
C HIS A 110 -18.58 -14.69 5.31
N ALA A 111 -17.94 -13.52 5.42
CA ALA A 111 -17.09 -13.19 6.55
C ALA A 111 -17.91 -13.17 7.85
N LYS A 112 -17.37 -13.77 8.91
CA LYS A 112 -17.98 -13.79 10.25
C LYS A 112 -17.56 -12.60 11.12
N ILE A 113 -16.53 -11.89 10.68
CA ILE A 113 -16.01 -10.67 11.30
C ILE A 113 -16.78 -9.45 10.75
N PRO A 114 -16.76 -8.30 11.45
CA PRO A 114 -17.34 -7.07 10.94
C PRO A 114 -16.74 -6.68 9.58
N VAL A 115 -17.62 -6.32 8.63
CA VAL A 115 -17.23 -5.83 7.31
C VAL A 115 -17.70 -4.40 7.15
N LEU A 116 -16.79 -3.50 6.82
CA LEU A 116 -17.10 -2.12 6.44
C LEU A 116 -16.84 -1.99 4.95
N LEU A 117 -17.86 -1.59 4.18
CA LEU A 117 -17.71 -1.28 2.76
C LEU A 117 -17.56 0.23 2.60
N LEU A 118 -16.39 0.65 2.13
CA LEU A 118 -16.08 2.06 1.91
C LEU A 118 -16.24 2.38 0.42
N LEU A 119 -17.26 3.15 0.08
CA LEU A 119 -17.49 3.66 -1.26
C LEU A 119 -16.71 4.97 -1.40
N ASN A 120 -15.51 4.89 -1.96
CA ASN A 120 -14.55 5.98 -2.03
C ASN A 120 -14.68 6.82 -3.30
N LYS A 121 -14.06 8.00 -3.28
CA LYS A 121 -14.00 8.99 -4.36
C LYS A 121 -15.36 9.56 -4.74
N ILE A 122 -16.24 9.74 -3.76
CA ILE A 122 -17.55 10.36 -3.95
C ILE A 122 -17.47 11.82 -4.42
N ASP A 123 -16.30 12.46 -4.26
CA ASP A 123 -16.01 13.78 -4.82
C ASP A 123 -16.06 13.82 -6.35
N ASN A 124 -16.03 12.65 -7.01
CA ASN A 124 -16.17 12.51 -8.46
C ASN A 124 -17.59 12.10 -8.91
N SER A 125 -18.58 12.08 -8.00
CA SER A 125 -19.94 11.64 -8.28
C SER A 125 -20.99 12.69 -7.92
N ASN A 126 -22.21 12.51 -8.41
CA ASN A 126 -23.38 13.26 -7.96
C ASN A 126 -24.23 12.45 -6.97
N GLN A 127 -25.26 13.08 -6.41
CA GLN A 127 -26.14 12.47 -5.40
C GLN A 127 -26.88 11.23 -5.93
N GLU A 128 -27.43 11.30 -7.14
CA GLU A 128 -28.18 10.22 -7.77
C GLU A 128 -27.29 8.98 -7.97
N GLN A 129 -26.10 9.16 -8.54
CA GLN A 129 -25.12 8.08 -8.72
C GLN A 129 -24.68 7.48 -7.39
N LEU A 130 -24.51 8.31 -6.35
CA LEU A 130 -24.12 7.83 -5.03
C LEU A 130 -25.23 6.95 -4.43
N GLU A 131 -26.49 7.37 -4.49
CA GLU A 131 -27.63 6.61 -4.00
C GLU A 131 -27.79 5.27 -4.73
N GLU A 132 -27.66 5.26 -6.06
CA GLU A 132 -27.68 4.04 -6.86
C GLU A 132 -26.57 3.07 -6.46
N GLN A 133 -25.34 3.56 -6.28
CA GLN A 133 -24.18 2.74 -5.90
C GLN A 133 -24.31 2.20 -4.47
N VAL A 134 -24.80 3.00 -3.53
CA VAL A 134 -25.08 2.55 -2.16
C VAL A 134 -26.14 1.45 -2.17
N ALA A 135 -27.24 1.63 -2.90
CA ALA A 135 -28.28 0.61 -3.03
C ALA A 135 -27.75 -0.69 -3.65
N PHE A 136 -26.96 -0.58 -4.72
CA PHE A 136 -26.32 -1.71 -5.37
C PHE A 136 -25.43 -2.51 -4.42
N TRP A 137 -24.50 -1.84 -3.74
CA TRP A 137 -23.57 -2.49 -2.82
C TRP A 137 -24.27 -3.04 -1.56
N THR A 138 -25.35 -2.41 -1.10
CA THR A 138 -26.19 -2.91 0.00
C THR A 138 -26.80 -4.25 -0.36
N ALA A 139 -27.35 -4.37 -1.58
CA ALA A 139 -27.91 -5.64 -2.05
C ALA A 139 -26.83 -6.71 -2.24
N LYS A 140 -25.63 -6.31 -2.67
CA LYS A 140 -24.56 -7.23 -3.07
C LYS A 140 -23.72 -7.73 -1.89
N VAL A 141 -23.54 -6.92 -0.85
CA VAL A 141 -22.74 -7.24 0.35
C VAL A 141 -23.59 -6.96 1.60
N PRO A 142 -24.67 -7.73 1.83
CA PRO A 142 -25.67 -7.43 2.87
C PRO A 142 -25.14 -7.56 4.31
N ASN A 143 -23.97 -8.17 4.50
CA ASN A 143 -23.30 -8.28 5.79
C ASN A 143 -22.40 -7.08 6.13
N ALA A 144 -22.26 -6.09 5.23
CA ALA A 144 -21.37 -4.95 5.41
C ALA A 144 -22.12 -3.66 5.84
N GLU A 145 -21.45 -2.86 6.68
CA GLU A 145 -21.84 -1.47 6.93
C GLU A 145 -21.24 -0.56 5.85
N ILE A 146 -22.06 0.22 5.15
CA ILE A 146 -21.61 1.03 4.01
C ILE A 146 -21.34 2.47 4.43
N PHE A 147 -20.15 2.98 4.08
CA PHE A 147 -19.75 4.36 4.29
C PHE A 147 -19.30 5.00 2.98
N PRO A 148 -20.04 5.99 2.46
CA PRO A 148 -19.55 6.89 1.42
C PRO A 148 -18.42 7.76 1.95
N ILE A 149 -17.25 7.77 1.30
CA ILE A 149 -16.10 8.56 1.76
C ILE A 149 -15.39 9.27 0.60
N SER A 150 -14.64 10.32 0.94
CA SER A 150 -13.53 10.77 0.10
C SER A 150 -12.25 10.74 0.93
N ALA A 151 -11.43 9.70 0.74
CA ALA A 151 -10.16 9.57 1.43
C ALA A 151 -9.21 10.73 1.10
N LEU A 152 -9.31 11.30 -0.11
CA LEU A 152 -8.49 12.43 -0.54
C LEU A 152 -8.91 13.75 0.13
N GLN A 153 -10.23 13.98 0.24
CA GLN A 153 -10.79 15.20 0.85
C GLN A 153 -11.02 15.05 2.36
N ASN A 154 -10.63 13.91 2.95
CA ASN A 154 -10.89 13.56 4.33
C ASN A 154 -12.38 13.60 4.72
N PHE A 155 -13.29 13.37 3.77
CA PHE A 155 -14.72 13.36 4.01
C PHE A 155 -15.17 12.02 4.56
N ASN A 156 -15.87 12.03 5.70
CA ASN A 156 -16.41 10.86 6.41
C ASN A 156 -15.33 9.84 6.87
N VAL A 157 -14.05 10.21 6.78
CA VAL A 157 -12.91 9.40 7.23
C VAL A 157 -12.83 9.35 8.77
N PRO A 158 -12.99 10.47 9.52
CA PRO A 158 -13.00 10.44 10.98
C PRO A 158 -14.11 9.56 11.58
N GLU A 159 -15.27 9.54 10.95
CA GLU A 159 -16.43 8.74 11.33
C GLU A 159 -16.15 7.24 11.15
N VAL A 160 -15.59 6.86 9.99
CA VAL A 160 -15.14 5.48 9.74
C VAL A 160 -14.08 5.06 10.75
N PHE A 161 -13.11 5.93 11.04
CA PHE A 161 -12.07 5.65 12.05
C PHE A 161 -12.68 5.39 13.43
N SER A 162 -13.61 6.23 13.86
CA SER A 162 -14.33 6.07 15.13
C SER A 162 -15.15 4.77 15.17
N ARG A 163 -15.78 4.41 14.04
CA ARG A 163 -16.52 3.14 13.92
C ARG A 163 -15.59 1.95 14.05
N ILE A 164 -14.44 1.97 13.39
CA ILE A 164 -13.42 0.91 13.49
C ILE A 164 -12.99 0.73 14.94
N ILE A 165 -12.65 1.81 15.66
CA ILE A 165 -12.26 1.73 17.08
C ILE A 165 -13.37 1.10 17.93
N SER A 166 -14.64 1.44 17.66
CA SER A 166 -15.77 0.88 18.41
C SER A 166 -15.89 -0.64 18.27
N LEU A 167 -15.47 -1.18 17.11
CA LEU A 167 -15.54 -2.59 16.75
C LEU A 167 -14.30 -3.40 17.17
N LEU A 168 -13.20 -2.74 17.58
CA LEU A 168 -11.99 -3.43 18.00
C LEU A 168 -12.28 -4.33 19.22
N PRO A 169 -11.71 -5.55 19.25
CA PRO A 169 -11.85 -6.45 20.39
C PRO A 169 -11.03 -5.95 21.58
N GLU A 170 -11.43 -6.36 22.79
CA GLU A 170 -10.60 -6.15 23.98
C GLU A 170 -9.34 -7.00 23.88
N SER A 171 -8.17 -6.35 23.91
CA SER A 171 -6.87 -6.99 23.77
C SER A 171 -5.78 -6.02 24.23
N PRO A 172 -4.67 -6.49 24.84
CA PRO A 172 -3.49 -5.65 25.01
C PRO A 172 -2.93 -5.17 23.67
N ALA A 173 -2.12 -4.12 23.69
CA ALA A 173 -1.36 -3.70 22.52
C ALA A 173 -0.43 -4.83 22.00
N TYR A 174 -0.41 -5.04 20.69
CA TYR A 174 0.46 -5.99 20.00
C TYR A 174 1.87 -5.42 19.78
N TYR A 175 1.97 -4.11 19.59
CA TYR A 175 3.22 -3.40 19.29
C TYR A 175 3.52 -2.29 20.31
N PRO A 176 4.79 -1.86 20.45
CA PRO A 176 5.16 -0.64 21.16
C PRO A 176 4.36 0.58 20.66
N LYS A 177 4.04 1.50 21.57
CA LYS A 177 3.18 2.66 21.26
C LYS A 177 3.83 3.71 20.34
N ASP A 178 5.16 3.70 20.25
CA ASP A 178 5.97 4.56 19.39
C ASP A 178 6.18 3.99 17.98
N GLN A 179 5.85 2.71 17.77
CA GLN A 179 6.02 2.06 16.48
C GLN A 179 4.86 2.42 15.53
N LEU A 180 5.19 2.94 14.34
CA LEU A 180 4.22 3.30 13.30
C LEU A 180 3.99 2.21 12.25
N THR A 181 4.94 1.28 12.08
CA THR A 181 4.93 0.27 11.01
C THR A 181 5.82 -0.93 11.32
N ASP A 182 5.61 -2.04 10.62
CA ASP A 182 6.45 -3.25 10.70
C ASP A 182 7.69 -3.20 9.79
N LYS A 183 7.79 -2.20 8.92
CA LYS A 183 8.83 -2.12 7.89
C LYS A 183 10.08 -1.38 8.38
N PRO A 184 11.28 -1.83 8.00
CA PRO A 184 12.52 -1.12 8.30
C PRO A 184 12.65 0.13 7.42
N GLU A 185 13.47 1.09 7.84
CA GLU A 185 13.73 2.34 7.10
C GLU A 185 14.17 2.12 5.65
N ARG A 186 14.99 1.08 5.41
CA ARG A 186 15.43 0.68 4.07
C ARG A 186 14.27 0.37 3.13
N PHE A 187 13.15 -0.12 3.67
CA PHE A 187 11.95 -0.37 2.88
C PHE A 187 11.36 0.95 2.37
N PHE A 188 11.25 1.98 3.23
CA PHE A 188 10.76 3.30 2.81
C PHE A 188 11.67 3.95 1.77
N VAL A 189 12.99 3.79 1.90
CA VAL A 189 13.94 4.19 0.85
C VAL A 189 13.61 3.51 -0.49
N ASN A 190 13.43 2.19 -0.48
CA ASN A 190 13.10 1.41 -1.68
C ASN A 190 11.78 1.90 -2.30
N GLU A 191 10.75 2.09 -1.49
CA GLU A 191 9.43 2.51 -1.93
C GLU A 191 9.42 3.95 -2.44
N THR A 192 10.16 4.87 -1.83
CA THR A 192 10.26 6.25 -2.33
C THR A 192 10.93 6.29 -3.70
N ILE A 193 12.03 5.56 -3.90
CA ILE A 193 12.68 5.47 -5.22
C ILE A 193 11.73 4.84 -6.24
N ARG A 194 11.04 3.77 -5.86
CA ARG A 194 10.09 3.08 -6.73
C ARG A 194 8.90 3.97 -7.11
N GLU A 195 8.40 4.79 -6.19
CA GLU A 195 7.39 5.81 -6.48
C GLU A 195 7.88 6.76 -7.56
N LYS A 196 9.11 7.29 -7.42
CA LYS A 196 9.65 8.22 -8.42
C LYS A 196 9.81 7.55 -9.78
N ILE A 197 10.08 6.25 -9.82
CA ILE A 197 10.06 5.48 -11.08
C ILE A 197 8.62 5.34 -11.62
N LEU A 198 7.63 5.06 -10.77
CA LEU A 198 6.23 5.02 -11.19
C LEU A 198 5.75 6.34 -11.79
N LEU A 199 6.20 7.47 -11.24
CA LEU A 199 5.81 8.80 -11.70
C LEU A 199 6.56 9.25 -12.97
N ASN A 200 7.86 8.95 -13.07
CA ASN A 200 8.71 9.46 -14.15
C ASN A 200 8.76 8.57 -15.40
N TYR A 201 8.40 7.28 -15.29
CA TYR A 201 8.44 6.35 -16.42
C TYR A 201 7.04 5.84 -16.79
N SER A 202 6.94 5.28 -17.99
CA SER A 202 5.68 4.83 -18.59
C SER A 202 5.80 3.43 -19.15
N LYS A 203 4.68 2.92 -19.69
CA LYS A 203 4.57 1.58 -20.28
C LYS A 203 4.96 0.51 -19.24
N GLU A 204 5.77 -0.47 -19.62
CA GLU A 204 6.14 -1.60 -18.77
C GLU A 204 7.24 -1.29 -17.75
N ILE A 205 7.97 -0.18 -17.93
CA ILE A 205 9.20 0.11 -17.17
C ILE A 205 8.97 0.13 -15.65
N PRO A 206 7.96 0.84 -15.10
CA PRO A 206 7.76 0.86 -13.65
C PRO A 206 7.37 -0.49 -13.03
N TYR A 207 6.85 -1.41 -13.85
CA TYR A 207 6.37 -2.72 -13.38
C TYR A 207 7.45 -3.81 -13.48
N ALA A 208 8.60 -3.48 -14.07
CA ALA A 208 9.73 -4.39 -14.24
C ALA A 208 10.95 -4.02 -13.36
N VAL A 209 10.77 -3.09 -12.41
CA VAL A 209 11.80 -2.69 -11.45
C VAL A 209 11.61 -3.29 -10.07
N GLU A 210 12.73 -3.53 -9.38
CA GLU A 210 12.80 -3.81 -7.94
C GLU A 210 13.94 -3.00 -7.32
N ILE A 211 13.73 -2.47 -6.11
CA ILE A 211 14.71 -1.58 -5.46
C ILE A 211 15.30 -2.26 -4.25
N VAL A 212 16.63 -2.25 -4.15
CA VAL A 212 17.35 -2.80 -2.99
C VAL A 212 18.35 -1.80 -2.49
N THR A 213 18.14 -1.31 -1.28
CA THR A 213 19.13 -0.51 -0.53
C THR A 213 20.19 -1.42 0.08
N GLU A 214 21.40 -1.40 -0.49
CA GLU A 214 22.55 -2.17 -0.02
C GLU A 214 23.18 -1.52 1.21
N GLU A 215 23.35 -0.19 1.15
CA GLU A 215 24.01 0.59 2.20
C GLU A 215 23.06 1.66 2.73
N PHE A 216 23.01 1.76 4.05
CA PHE A 216 22.25 2.77 4.79
C PHE A 216 23.10 3.12 6.02
N PHE A 217 23.79 4.25 5.95
CA PHE A 217 24.65 4.75 7.03
C PHE A 217 24.07 6.06 7.53
N GLU A 218 23.58 6.04 8.77
CA GLU A 218 22.99 7.19 9.42
C GLU A 218 23.98 7.83 10.39
N ASP A 219 24.27 9.11 10.18
CA ASP A 219 24.94 9.99 11.13
C ASP A 219 23.91 10.95 11.77
N GLU A 220 24.38 11.84 12.65
CA GLU A 220 23.53 12.84 13.32
C GLU A 220 22.72 13.71 12.34
N ASN A 221 23.34 14.21 11.28
CA ASN A 221 22.74 15.19 10.37
C ASN A 221 22.52 14.69 8.93
N ILE A 222 23.11 13.55 8.56
CA ILE A 222 23.11 13.04 7.19
C ILE A 222 22.93 11.53 7.16
N ILE A 223 22.14 11.03 6.20
CA ILE A 223 22.04 9.62 5.87
C ILE A 223 22.66 9.39 4.50
N ARG A 224 23.59 8.45 4.40
CA ARG A 224 24.22 8.01 3.14
C ARG A 224 23.62 6.69 2.71
N ILE A 225 23.05 6.68 1.51
CA ILE A 225 22.25 5.59 0.96
C ILE A 225 22.87 5.15 -0.36
N ARG A 226 23.01 3.84 -0.55
CA ARG A 226 23.31 3.25 -1.85
C ARG A 226 22.24 2.22 -2.21
N SER A 227 21.52 2.47 -3.28
CA SER A 227 20.41 1.63 -3.73
C SER A 227 20.60 1.14 -5.16
N ILE A 228 20.24 -0.12 -5.39
CA ILE A 228 20.22 -0.74 -6.70
C ILE A 228 18.80 -0.74 -7.24
N ILE A 229 18.64 -0.22 -8.45
CA ILE A 229 17.45 -0.40 -9.28
C ILE A 229 17.69 -1.63 -10.16
N MET A 230 17.03 -2.74 -9.85
CA MET A 230 17.08 -3.95 -10.67
C MET A 230 16.05 -3.88 -11.79
N VAL A 231 16.44 -4.28 -13.00
CA VAL A 231 15.56 -4.40 -14.18
C VAL A 231 15.75 -5.77 -14.82
N GLU A 232 14.83 -6.21 -15.69
CA GLU A 232 14.92 -7.53 -16.34
C GLU A 232 15.79 -7.54 -17.60
N ARG A 233 15.91 -6.41 -18.31
CA ARG A 233 16.55 -6.34 -19.63
C ARG A 233 17.51 -5.16 -19.75
N GLU A 234 18.54 -5.30 -20.57
CA GLU A 234 19.49 -4.22 -20.89
C GLU A 234 18.82 -3.00 -21.51
N THR A 235 17.77 -3.22 -22.33
CA THR A 235 16.97 -2.13 -22.90
C THR A 235 16.29 -1.30 -21.81
N GLN A 236 15.76 -1.95 -20.77
CA GLN A 236 15.14 -1.27 -19.62
C GLN A 236 16.20 -0.50 -18.82
N LYS A 237 17.41 -1.07 -18.63
CA LYS A 237 18.52 -0.38 -17.97
C LYS A 237 18.86 0.92 -18.70
N GLY A 238 18.99 0.87 -20.02
CA GLY A 238 19.22 2.07 -20.84
C GLY A 238 18.13 3.12 -20.69
N ILE A 239 16.85 2.71 -20.63
CA ILE A 239 15.71 3.61 -20.44
C ILE A 239 15.72 4.24 -19.04
N ILE A 240 15.97 3.47 -17.99
CA ILE A 240 16.06 3.98 -16.61
C ILE A 240 17.17 5.03 -16.49
N ILE A 241 18.36 4.73 -17.03
CA ILE A 241 19.49 5.69 -17.04
C ILE A 241 19.11 6.95 -17.83
N GLY A 242 18.54 6.75 -19.02
CA GLY A 242 18.18 7.82 -19.94
C GLY A 242 19.40 8.49 -20.58
N HIS A 243 19.14 9.43 -21.49
CA HIS A 243 20.19 10.13 -22.23
C HIS A 243 21.14 10.86 -21.26
N LYS A 244 22.43 10.48 -21.27
CA LYS A 244 23.48 11.01 -20.38
C LYS A 244 23.14 10.92 -18.88
N GLY A 245 22.32 9.95 -18.47
CA GLY A 245 21.94 9.77 -17.06
C GLY A 245 20.87 10.75 -16.56
N ALA A 246 20.29 11.58 -17.43
CA ALA A 246 19.38 12.65 -17.01
C ALA A 246 18.09 12.13 -16.33
N ALA A 247 17.55 11.00 -16.80
CA ALA A 247 16.34 10.42 -16.23
C ALA A 247 16.60 9.85 -14.83
N LEU A 248 17.68 9.08 -14.67
CA LEU A 248 18.08 8.55 -13.36
C LEU A 248 18.44 9.66 -12.36
N LYS A 249 19.10 10.72 -12.83
CA LYS A 249 19.39 11.90 -11.99
C LYS A 249 18.11 12.54 -11.47
N LYS A 250 17.08 12.66 -12.31
CA LYS A 250 15.77 13.19 -11.90
C LYS A 250 15.14 12.32 -10.82
N VAL A 251 15.12 10.99 -11.00
CA VAL A 251 14.63 10.04 -9.98
C VAL A 251 15.36 10.22 -8.65
N GLY A 252 16.69 10.31 -8.68
CA GLY A 252 17.49 10.51 -7.47
C GLY A 252 17.21 11.84 -6.78
N MET A 253 17.06 12.93 -7.55
CA MET A 253 16.72 14.25 -7.01
C MET A 253 15.34 14.26 -6.35
N ASP A 254 14.32 13.71 -7.02
CA ASP A 254 12.95 13.65 -6.51
C ASP A 254 12.87 12.74 -5.27
N ALA A 255 13.57 11.60 -5.29
CA ALA A 255 13.58 10.66 -4.16
C ALA A 255 14.30 11.28 -2.94
N ARG A 256 15.44 11.96 -3.17
CA ARG A 256 16.18 12.65 -2.12
C ARG A 256 15.31 13.67 -1.39
N ALA A 257 14.56 14.49 -2.12
CA ALA A 257 13.69 15.50 -1.52
C ALA A 257 12.62 14.91 -0.60
N ASP A 258 11.97 13.82 -1.04
CA ASP A 258 10.98 13.12 -0.22
C ASP A 258 11.61 12.44 1.00
N LEU A 259 12.77 11.82 0.85
CA LEU A 259 13.49 11.17 1.95
C LEU A 259 14.02 12.18 2.98
N GLU A 260 14.48 13.37 2.54
CA GLU A 260 14.89 14.45 3.45
C GLU A 260 13.73 14.90 4.33
N LYS A 261 12.53 15.01 3.74
CA LYS A 261 11.31 15.32 4.50
C LYS A 261 10.92 14.18 5.46
N PHE A 262 11.01 12.93 5.01
CA PHE A 262 10.63 11.77 5.80
C PHE A 262 11.54 11.54 7.01
N PHE A 263 12.86 11.63 6.81
CA PHE A 263 13.84 11.40 7.89
C PHE A 263 14.18 12.66 8.70
N GLY A 264 13.83 13.85 8.21
CA GLY A 264 14.23 15.12 8.83
C GLY A 264 15.75 15.36 8.83
N LYS A 265 16.49 14.68 7.94
CA LYS A 265 17.96 14.72 7.82
C LYS A 265 18.37 14.98 6.37
N GLN A 266 19.61 15.44 6.16
CA GLN A 266 20.16 15.51 4.81
C GLN A 266 20.33 14.11 4.23
N ILE A 267 20.07 13.94 2.93
CA ILE A 267 20.19 12.63 2.27
C ILE A 267 21.25 12.71 1.17
N HIS A 268 22.24 11.82 1.22
CA HIS A 268 23.09 11.52 0.07
C HIS A 268 22.69 10.15 -0.49
N ILE A 269 22.19 10.13 -1.73
CA ILE A 269 21.70 8.92 -2.39
C ILE A 269 22.49 8.60 -3.66
N GLU A 270 23.07 7.40 -3.72
CA GLU A 270 23.65 6.81 -4.92
C GLU A 270 22.70 5.76 -5.50
N LEU A 271 22.38 5.90 -6.79
CA LEU A 271 21.52 4.95 -7.51
C LEU A 271 22.31 4.22 -8.59
N VAL A 272 22.26 2.88 -8.56
CA VAL A 272 22.92 2.01 -9.54
C VAL A 272 21.89 1.14 -10.25
N VAL A 273 21.93 1.08 -11.58
CA VAL A 273 21.00 0.23 -12.35
C VAL A 273 21.68 -1.08 -12.76
N LYS A 274 21.12 -2.21 -12.33
CA LYS A 274 21.63 -3.56 -12.65
C LYS A 274 20.56 -4.41 -13.35
N VAL A 275 20.99 -5.25 -14.29
CA VAL A 275 20.10 -6.22 -14.93
C VAL A 275 20.09 -7.52 -14.14
N ASN A 276 18.88 -7.96 -13.77
CA ASN A 276 18.61 -9.25 -13.18
C ASN A 276 17.50 -9.93 -14.01
N LYS A 277 17.90 -10.83 -14.91
CA LYS A 277 16.99 -11.42 -15.90
C LYS A 277 15.89 -12.23 -15.20
N ASN A 278 14.64 -11.99 -15.60
CA ASN A 278 13.45 -12.74 -15.18
C ASN A 278 13.26 -12.82 -13.65
N TRP A 279 13.68 -11.79 -12.91
CA TRP A 279 13.62 -11.83 -11.44
C TRP A 279 12.18 -11.98 -10.90
N ARG A 280 11.17 -11.51 -11.65
CA ARG A 280 9.73 -11.60 -11.29
C ARG A 280 9.16 -13.02 -11.34
N SER A 281 9.89 -13.95 -11.97
CA SER A 281 9.57 -15.38 -12.06
C SER A 281 10.70 -16.23 -11.50
N ASN A 282 11.44 -15.70 -10.53
CA ASN A 282 12.51 -16.42 -9.86
C ASN A 282 12.23 -16.45 -8.35
N ALA A 283 11.76 -17.58 -7.85
CA ALA A 283 11.42 -17.78 -6.45
C ALA A 283 12.51 -17.34 -5.45
N ASN A 284 13.79 -17.59 -5.75
CA ASN A 284 14.90 -17.18 -4.86
C ASN A 284 15.05 -15.66 -4.82
N MET A 285 14.88 -14.99 -5.95
CA MET A 285 14.90 -13.53 -6.01
C MET A 285 13.67 -12.93 -5.32
N LEU A 286 12.48 -13.49 -5.55
CA LEU A 286 11.24 -13.08 -4.89
C LEU A 286 11.35 -13.21 -3.37
N LYS A 287 11.92 -14.32 -2.87
CA LYS A 287 12.22 -14.48 -1.44
C LYS A 287 13.19 -13.40 -0.93
N ARG A 288 14.28 -13.16 -1.66
CA ARG A 288 15.28 -12.13 -1.31
C ARG A 288 14.68 -10.72 -1.26
N PHE A 289 13.72 -10.42 -2.13
CA PHE A 289 13.02 -9.13 -2.17
C PHE A 289 11.84 -9.05 -1.21
N GLY A 290 11.56 -10.12 -0.44
CA GLY A 290 10.51 -10.11 0.57
C GLY A 290 9.10 -10.29 0.02
N TYR A 291 8.95 -10.95 -1.15
CA TYR A 291 7.64 -11.36 -1.69
C TYR A 291 7.16 -12.70 -1.13
N ASN A 292 8.10 -13.57 -0.74
CA ASN A 292 7.81 -14.88 -0.13
C ASN A 292 8.58 -15.00 1.18
N GLN A 293 7.87 -14.99 2.30
CA GLN A 293 8.41 -15.29 3.63
C GLN A 293 7.91 -16.65 4.11
#